data_AF-E2NN59-F1
#
_entry.id   AF-E2NN59-F1
#
_cell.length_a   1.000
_cell.length_b   1.000
_cell.length_c   1.000
_cell.angle_alpha   90.00
_cell.angle_beta   90.00
_cell.angle_gamma   90.00
#
_symmetry.space_group_name_H-M   'P 1'
#
loop_
_entity.id
_entity.type
_entity.pdbx_description
1 polymer ?
#
loop_
_entity_poly.entity_id
_entity_poly.type
_entity_poly.pdbx_seq_one_letter_code
_entity_poly.pdbx_strand_id
1 'polypeptide(L)'
;TQDKEQKKALREKKKQVRELEGYRDKLMEYDNHLEVLGERNSYSKTDPDATFMRMKEDAMKNGQTKPGYNLQIGTENQFIIDFRLFPNPTDTLTLIPFFHSFQHRYNRLPGIGVADSGYGSEENYRFMQENGIEAFVKYNYFHKEQRPRYAPNPFHAESLHYNAGEDYYVCPMGQHMNRIGTRRDKTAS
;
A
#
# COMPACT_ATOMS: atom_id res chain seq x y z
N THR A 1 26.66 -53.07 29.87
CA THR A 1 27.06 -52.35 28.63
C THR A 1 25.86 -51.88 27.82
N GLN A 2 24.75 -52.64 27.73
CA GLN A 2 23.50 -52.19 27.08
C GLN A 2 22.71 -51.08 27.82
N ASP A 3 22.72 -51.07 29.16
CA ASP A 3 21.96 -50.08 29.97
C ASP A 3 22.46 -48.62 29.81
N LYS A 4 23.76 -48.44 29.54
CA LYS A 4 24.35 -47.10 29.26
C LYS A 4 23.94 -46.57 27.89
N GLU A 5 23.90 -47.42 26.86
CA GLU A 5 23.45 -47.02 25.52
C GLU A 5 21.95 -46.71 25.51
N GLN A 6 21.13 -47.50 26.19
CA GLN A 6 19.69 -47.24 26.32
C GLN A 6 19.41 -45.92 27.04
N LYS A 7 20.14 -45.62 28.13
CA LYS A 7 20.05 -44.31 28.81
C LYS A 7 20.49 -43.14 27.93
N LYS A 8 21.53 -43.32 27.09
CA LYS A 8 21.98 -42.31 26.12
C LYS A 8 20.92 -42.06 25.05
N ALA A 9 20.36 -43.11 24.45
CA ALA A 9 19.31 -43.01 23.44
C ALA A 9 18.03 -42.34 24.00
N LEU A 10 17.64 -42.66 25.24
CA LEU A 10 16.51 -42.00 25.91
C LEU A 10 16.76 -40.50 26.14
N ARG A 11 17.99 -40.11 26.48
CA ARG A 11 18.39 -38.71 26.66
C ARG A 11 18.38 -37.94 25.33
N GLU A 12 18.84 -38.56 24.25
CA GLU A 12 18.78 -38.00 22.89
C GLU A 12 17.33 -37.81 22.43
N LYS A 13 16.45 -38.81 22.61
CA LYS A 13 15.01 -38.67 22.32
C LYS A 13 14.36 -37.54 23.12
N LYS A 14 14.65 -37.44 24.43
CA LYS A 14 14.14 -36.33 25.26
C LYS A 14 14.63 -34.96 24.78
N LYS A 15 15.87 -34.87 24.27
CA LYS A 15 16.40 -33.64 23.67
C LYS A 15 15.66 -33.29 22.38
N GLN A 16 15.46 -34.27 21.50
CA GLN A 16 14.69 -34.09 20.26
C GLN A 16 13.26 -33.62 20.53
N VAL A 17 12.58 -34.21 21.54
CA VAL A 17 11.24 -33.77 21.93
C VAL A 17 11.23 -32.30 22.37
N ARG A 18 12.19 -31.87 23.21
CA ARG A 18 12.29 -30.45 23.61
C ARG A 18 12.56 -29.52 22.44
N GLU A 19 13.39 -29.94 21.48
CA GLU A 19 13.65 -29.15 20.27
C GLU A 19 12.38 -29.01 19.42
N LEU A 20 11.61 -30.10 19.25
CA LEU A 20 10.32 -30.10 18.56
C LEU A 20 9.27 -29.23 19.27
N GLU A 21 9.21 -29.28 20.61
CA GLU A 21 8.36 -28.39 21.41
C GLU A 21 8.74 -26.92 21.18
N GLY A 22 10.04 -26.60 21.18
CA GLY A 22 10.51 -25.25 20.87
C GLY A 22 10.20 -24.80 19.43
N TYR A 23 10.22 -25.70 18.46
CA TYR A 23 9.80 -25.39 17.08
C TYR A 23 8.29 -25.16 16.99
N ARG A 24 7.48 -25.97 17.67
CA ARG A 24 6.03 -25.78 17.76
C ARG A 24 5.71 -24.40 18.32
N ASP A 25 6.33 -24.00 19.42
CA ASP A 25 6.03 -22.72 20.07
C ASP A 25 6.40 -21.54 19.17
N LYS A 26 7.52 -21.63 18.44
CA LYS A 26 7.90 -20.62 17.43
C LYS A 26 6.93 -20.56 16.26
N LEU A 27 6.47 -21.70 15.75
CA LEU A 27 5.49 -21.75 14.66
C LEU A 27 4.19 -21.08 15.09
N MET A 28 3.70 -21.36 16.31
CA MET A 28 2.54 -20.69 16.87
C MET A 28 2.74 -19.17 16.99
N GLU A 29 3.93 -18.72 17.40
CA GLU A 29 4.28 -17.28 17.43
C GLU A 29 4.23 -16.65 16.03
N TYR A 30 4.78 -17.33 15.02
CA TYR A 30 4.70 -16.86 13.63
C TYR A 30 3.27 -16.78 13.09
N ASP A 31 2.45 -17.78 13.38
CA ASP A 31 1.05 -17.80 12.96
C ASP A 31 0.29 -16.62 13.60
N ASN A 32 0.50 -16.38 14.89
CA ASN A 32 -0.05 -15.21 15.59
C ASN A 32 0.43 -13.89 14.97
N HIS A 33 1.72 -13.80 14.60
CA HIS A 33 2.26 -12.61 13.93
C HIS A 33 1.64 -12.37 12.55
N LEU A 34 1.39 -13.43 11.76
CA LEU A 34 0.73 -13.34 10.46
C LEU A 34 -0.74 -12.91 10.61
N GLU A 35 -1.43 -13.43 11.63
CA GLU A 35 -2.81 -13.05 11.93
C GLU A 35 -2.92 -11.56 12.32
N VAL A 36 -2.04 -11.09 13.21
CA VAL A 36 -2.00 -9.66 13.60
C VAL A 36 -1.63 -8.77 12.41
N LEU A 37 -0.71 -9.22 11.55
CA LEU A 37 -0.28 -8.47 10.38
C LEU A 37 -1.42 -8.28 9.37
N GLY A 38 -2.21 -9.32 9.12
CA GLY A 38 -3.33 -9.29 8.18
C GLY A 38 -2.87 -8.92 6.77
N GLU A 39 -3.52 -7.92 6.17
CA GLU A 39 -3.17 -7.41 4.83
C GLU A 39 -2.01 -6.38 4.84
N ARG A 40 -1.49 -6.02 6.02
CA ARG A 40 -0.47 -4.98 6.17
C ARG A 40 0.93 -5.56 5.98
N ASN A 41 1.91 -4.68 5.75
CA ASN A 41 3.31 -5.10 5.60
C ASN A 41 4.11 -5.09 6.91
N SER A 42 3.63 -4.41 7.95
CA SER A 42 4.27 -4.35 9.26
C SER A 42 3.29 -3.90 10.34
N TYR A 43 3.64 -4.10 11.62
CA TYR A 43 2.93 -3.54 12.77
C TYR A 43 3.90 -3.27 13.93
N SER A 44 3.59 -2.33 14.82
CA SER A 44 4.39 -2.07 16.02
C SER A 44 4.16 -3.14 17.08
N LYS A 45 5.23 -3.51 17.80
CA LYS A 45 5.12 -4.45 18.94
C LYS A 45 4.31 -3.88 20.11
N THR A 46 4.29 -2.56 20.27
CA THR A 46 3.57 -1.89 21.37
C THR A 46 2.17 -1.42 20.98
N ASP A 47 1.95 -1.16 19.70
CA ASP A 47 0.68 -0.72 19.13
C ASP A 47 0.45 -1.46 17.80
N PRO A 48 -0.20 -2.63 17.83
CA PRO A 48 -0.40 -3.45 16.65
C PRO A 48 -1.16 -2.77 15.50
N ASP A 49 -1.82 -1.63 15.74
CA ASP A 49 -2.53 -0.88 14.71
C ASP A 49 -1.60 0.06 13.91
N ALA A 50 -0.49 0.50 14.52
CA ALA A 50 0.50 1.37 13.90
C ALA A 50 1.42 0.60 12.95
N THR A 51 1.69 1.16 11.76
CA THR A 51 2.56 0.55 10.75
C THR A 51 3.86 1.32 10.61
N PHE A 52 4.93 0.62 10.21
CA PHE A 52 6.22 1.25 9.99
C PHE A 52 6.22 2.04 8.68
N MET A 53 6.41 3.34 8.79
CA MET A 53 6.44 4.28 7.67
C MET A 53 7.63 5.23 7.78
N ARG A 54 8.02 5.84 6.66
CA ARG A 54 9.03 6.90 6.68
C ARG A 54 8.39 8.18 7.19
N MET A 55 8.92 8.69 8.30
CA MET A 55 8.44 9.94 8.89
C MET A 55 9.01 11.13 8.11
N LYS A 56 8.22 12.21 7.99
CA LYS A 56 8.73 13.48 7.44
C LYS A 56 9.86 14.05 8.30
N GLU A 57 9.74 13.87 9.62
CA GLU A 57 10.76 14.22 10.60
C GLU A 57 11.83 13.12 10.70
N ASP A 58 12.58 12.93 9.61
CA ASP A 58 13.82 12.16 9.64
C ASP A 58 14.99 13.07 10.02
N ALA A 59 14.96 13.58 11.26
CA ALA A 59 15.98 14.50 11.79
C ALA A 59 17.40 13.89 11.72
N MET A 60 17.51 12.56 11.77
CA MET A 60 18.79 11.85 11.69
C MET A 60 19.17 11.44 10.26
N LYS A 61 18.30 11.66 9.26
CA LYS A 61 18.47 11.25 7.86
C LYS A 61 18.94 9.80 7.71
N ASN A 62 18.56 8.93 8.63
CA ASN A 62 19.01 7.55 8.66
C ASN A 62 18.06 6.62 7.88
N GLY A 63 16.95 7.17 7.35
CA GLY A 63 15.97 6.43 6.56
C GLY A 63 15.20 5.38 7.35
N GLN A 64 15.29 5.40 8.69
CA GLN A 64 14.65 4.42 9.55
C GLN A 64 13.14 4.66 9.57
N THR A 65 12.38 3.61 9.29
CA THR A 65 10.92 3.64 9.44
C THR A 65 10.56 3.65 10.92
N LYS A 66 9.51 4.39 11.26
CA LYS A 66 8.97 4.44 12.63
C LYS A 66 7.50 4.04 12.57
N PRO A 67 6.98 3.40 13.62
CA PRO A 67 5.57 3.10 13.68
C PRO A 67 4.78 4.41 13.75
N GLY A 68 3.74 4.52 12.93
CA GLY A 68 2.92 5.72 12.85
C GLY A 68 1.59 5.46 12.17
N TYR A 69 0.84 6.53 12.00
CA TYR A 69 -0.42 6.57 11.28
C TYR A 69 -0.36 7.69 10.24
N ASN A 70 -0.92 7.43 9.07
CA ASN A 70 -1.16 8.46 8.09
C ASN A 70 -2.51 9.13 8.37
N LEU A 71 -2.48 10.35 8.91
CA LEU A 71 -3.67 11.13 9.24
C LEU A 71 -4.17 11.90 8.02
N GLN A 72 -5.40 11.64 7.62
CA GLN A 72 -6.11 12.42 6.61
C GLN A 72 -7.21 13.26 7.24
N ILE A 73 -7.35 14.49 6.76
CA ILE A 73 -8.29 15.48 7.27
C ILE A 73 -9.04 16.09 6.09
N GLY A 74 -10.36 16.10 6.18
CA GLY A 74 -11.24 16.81 5.28
C GLY A 74 -11.63 18.14 5.89
N THR A 75 -11.61 19.19 5.09
CA THR A 75 -12.01 20.54 5.53
C THR A 75 -12.99 21.17 4.57
N GLU A 76 -13.93 21.95 5.10
CA GLU A 76 -14.88 22.76 4.33
C GLU A 76 -15.13 24.07 5.08
N ASN A 77 -15.03 25.22 4.39
CA ASN A 77 -15.27 26.54 4.97
C ASN A 77 -14.52 26.80 6.30
N GLN A 78 -13.24 26.42 6.37
CA GLN A 78 -12.38 26.51 7.56
C GLN A 78 -12.77 25.59 8.75
N PHE A 79 -13.72 24.67 8.55
CA PHE A 79 -14.08 23.65 9.53
C PHE A 79 -13.48 22.30 9.15
N ILE A 80 -13.10 21.52 10.17
CA ILE A 80 -12.79 20.10 10.00
C ILE A 80 -14.10 19.33 9.95
N ILE A 81 -14.34 18.61 8.86
CA ILE A 81 -15.59 17.86 8.62
C ILE A 81 -15.40 16.36 8.82
N ASP A 82 -14.22 15.82 8.55
CA ASP A 82 -13.91 14.42 8.82
C ASP A 82 -12.40 14.24 9.01
N PHE A 83 -12.03 13.18 9.72
CA PHE A 83 -10.63 12.77 9.87
C PHE A 83 -10.55 11.25 9.93
N ARG A 84 -9.46 10.67 9.45
CA ARG A 84 -9.22 9.23 9.53
C ARG A 84 -7.73 8.92 9.60
N LEU A 85 -7.40 7.90 10.37
CA LEU A 85 -6.06 7.34 10.47
C LEU A 85 -5.94 6.13 9.56
N PHE A 86 -4.87 6.08 8.77
CA PHE A 86 -4.60 4.99 7.84
C PHE A 86 -3.28 4.30 8.17
N PRO A 87 -3.22 2.97 8.03
CA PRO A 87 -1.98 2.20 8.13
C PRO A 87 -1.12 2.33 6.87
N ASN A 88 -1.62 2.97 5.81
CA ASN A 88 -0.93 3.11 4.53
C ASN A 88 0.11 4.24 4.59
N PRO A 89 1.37 3.99 4.20
CA PRO A 89 2.40 5.03 4.19
C PRO A 89 2.18 6.07 3.08
N THR A 90 1.43 5.73 2.02
CA THR A 90 1.11 6.60 0.89
C THR A 90 -0.38 6.94 0.84
N ASP A 91 -0.70 8.11 0.30
CA ASP A 91 -2.05 8.68 0.35
C ASP A 91 -3.02 8.07 -0.67
N THR A 92 -2.49 7.47 -1.74
CA THR A 92 -3.27 7.01 -2.91
C THR A 92 -4.43 6.09 -2.54
N LEU A 93 -4.19 5.10 -1.67
CA LEU A 93 -5.22 4.13 -1.27
C LEU A 93 -6.17 4.65 -0.19
N THR A 94 -5.96 5.86 0.32
CA THR A 94 -6.71 6.39 1.46
C THR A 94 -7.95 7.18 1.05
N LEU A 95 -8.02 7.71 -0.18
CA LEU A 95 -9.12 8.57 -0.64
C LEU A 95 -10.48 7.90 -0.58
N ILE A 96 -10.63 6.74 -1.23
CA ILE A 96 -11.91 6.04 -1.32
C ILE A 96 -12.43 5.64 0.07
N PRO A 97 -11.61 4.99 0.94
CA PRO A 97 -12.00 4.77 2.33
C PRO A 97 -12.36 6.06 3.10
N PHE A 98 -11.66 7.18 2.85
CA PHE A 98 -11.95 8.46 3.47
C PHE A 98 -13.32 9.00 3.02
N PHE A 99 -13.63 8.90 1.73
CA PHE A 99 -14.93 9.35 1.19
C PHE A 99 -16.08 8.48 1.66
N HIS A 100 -15.87 7.17 1.85
CA HIS A 100 -16.87 6.30 2.49
C HIS A 100 -17.10 6.65 3.97
N SER A 101 -16.05 7.06 4.71
CA SER A 101 -16.19 7.58 6.07
C SER A 101 -17.06 8.84 6.10
N PHE A 102 -16.77 9.77 5.20
CA PHE A 102 -17.56 10.99 5.01
C PHE A 102 -19.02 10.67 4.65
N GLN A 103 -19.23 9.75 3.70
CA GLN A 103 -20.56 9.30 3.29
C GLN A 103 -21.33 8.68 4.45
N HIS A 104 -20.70 7.85 5.27
CA HIS A 104 -21.32 7.27 6.45
C HIS A 104 -21.76 8.35 7.46
N ARG A 105 -20.96 9.42 7.62
CA ARG A 105 -21.24 10.51 8.57
C ARG A 105 -22.37 11.44 8.10
N TYR A 106 -22.39 11.77 6.81
CA TYR A 106 -23.29 12.80 6.26
C TYR A 106 -24.38 12.26 5.33
N ASN A 107 -24.41 10.94 5.14
CA ASN A 107 -25.30 10.23 4.21
C ASN A 107 -25.23 10.76 2.77
N ARG A 108 -24.08 11.33 2.38
CA ARG A 108 -23.82 11.88 1.04
C ARG A 108 -22.32 11.92 0.77
N LEU A 109 -21.93 11.89 -0.50
CA LEU A 109 -20.57 12.19 -0.94
C LEU A 109 -20.38 13.71 -1.12
N PRO A 110 -19.13 14.22 -1.12
CA PRO A 110 -18.87 15.61 -1.45
C PRO A 110 -19.20 15.88 -2.92
N GLY A 111 -19.69 17.08 -3.24
CA GLY A 111 -19.91 17.47 -4.64
C GLY A 111 -18.61 17.79 -5.37
N ILE A 112 -17.61 18.30 -4.64
CA ILE A 112 -16.30 18.68 -5.16
C ILE A 112 -15.23 18.03 -4.28
N GLY A 113 -14.27 17.34 -4.89
CA GLY A 113 -13.11 16.75 -4.23
C GLY A 113 -11.86 17.53 -4.58
N VAL A 114 -11.21 18.16 -3.60
CA VAL A 114 -9.92 18.85 -3.77
C VAL A 114 -8.86 18.10 -2.98
N ALA A 115 -7.79 17.67 -3.65
CA ALA A 115 -6.69 16.95 -3.00
C ALA A 115 -5.36 17.18 -3.72
N ASP A 116 -4.26 16.85 -3.04
CA ASP A 116 -2.93 16.92 -3.65
C ASP A 116 -2.69 15.81 -4.67
N SER A 117 -1.51 15.82 -5.31
CA SER A 117 -1.19 14.83 -6.33
C SER A 117 -1.00 13.41 -5.82
N GLY A 118 -0.73 13.21 -4.52
CA GLY A 118 -0.54 11.88 -3.92
C GLY A 118 -1.79 11.02 -3.99
N TYR A 119 -2.96 11.64 -4.17
CA TYR A 119 -4.24 10.99 -4.40
C TYR A 119 -4.55 10.74 -5.88
N GLY A 120 -3.71 11.21 -6.80
CA GLY A 120 -3.93 11.08 -8.23
C GLY A 120 -3.65 9.66 -8.73
N SER A 121 -4.68 8.82 -8.78
CA SER A 121 -4.66 7.50 -9.43
C SER A 121 -5.91 7.26 -10.26
N GLU A 122 -5.81 6.36 -11.24
CA GLU A 122 -6.93 5.98 -12.11
C GLU A 122 -8.15 5.55 -11.29
N GLU A 123 -7.95 4.73 -10.26
CA GLU A 123 -9.04 4.23 -9.43
C GLU A 123 -9.75 5.34 -8.67
N ASN A 124 -9.00 6.33 -8.19
CA ASN A 124 -9.55 7.48 -7.49
C ASN A 124 -10.33 8.39 -8.46
N TYR A 125 -9.79 8.62 -9.66
CA TYR A 125 -10.48 9.39 -10.70
C TYR A 125 -11.77 8.71 -11.15
N ARG A 126 -11.72 7.41 -11.43
CA ARG A 126 -12.89 6.61 -11.79
C ARG A 126 -13.94 6.66 -10.68
N PHE A 127 -13.53 6.46 -9.41
CA PHE A 127 -14.44 6.53 -8.28
C PHE A 127 -15.13 7.89 -8.17
N MET A 128 -14.39 9.00 -8.28
CA MET A 128 -14.98 10.34 -8.25
C MET A 128 -15.95 10.56 -9.42
N GLN A 129 -15.57 10.15 -10.63
CA GLN A 129 -16.41 10.29 -11.83
C GLN A 129 -17.71 9.48 -11.73
N GLU A 130 -17.62 8.21 -11.33
CA GLU A 130 -18.79 7.32 -11.18
C GLU A 130 -19.78 7.80 -10.11
N ASN A 131 -19.29 8.53 -9.10
CA ASN A 131 -20.10 9.08 -8.03
C ASN A 131 -20.49 10.55 -8.22
N GLY A 132 -20.21 11.14 -9.40
CA GLY A 132 -20.57 12.53 -9.72
C GLY A 132 -19.83 13.59 -8.90
N ILE A 133 -18.64 13.27 -8.40
CA ILE A 133 -17.78 14.17 -7.64
C ILE A 133 -16.87 14.91 -8.63
N GLU A 134 -16.91 16.24 -8.61
CA GLU A 134 -16.00 17.06 -9.42
C GLU A 134 -14.58 17.01 -8.83
N ALA A 135 -13.64 16.41 -9.57
CA ALA A 135 -12.30 16.11 -9.09
C ALA A 135 -11.29 17.22 -9.43
N PHE A 136 -10.83 17.95 -8.42
CA PHE A 136 -9.67 18.85 -8.48
C PHE A 136 -8.46 18.18 -7.84
N VAL A 137 -8.02 17.07 -8.44
CA VAL A 137 -6.90 16.26 -7.96
C VAL A 137 -5.89 16.11 -9.10
N LYS A 138 -4.69 16.65 -8.91
CA LYS A 138 -3.61 16.55 -9.92
C LYS A 138 -3.11 15.09 -9.99
N TYR A 139 -2.67 14.63 -11.14
CA TYR A 139 -1.96 13.36 -11.23
C TYR A 139 -0.51 13.52 -10.77
N ASN A 140 0.11 12.41 -10.36
CA ASN A 140 1.45 12.38 -9.76
C ASN A 140 2.53 13.12 -10.58
N TYR A 141 2.45 13.06 -11.91
CA TYR A 141 3.49 13.61 -12.81
C TYR A 141 3.26 15.07 -13.22
N PHE A 142 2.11 15.66 -12.88
CA PHE A 142 1.73 17.02 -13.32
C PHE A 142 2.80 18.07 -13.03
N HIS A 143 3.36 18.08 -11.81
CA HIS A 143 4.42 19.04 -11.44
C HIS A 143 5.79 18.71 -12.05
N LYS A 144 6.04 17.44 -12.39
CA LYS A 144 7.29 17.00 -12.99
C LYS A 144 7.36 17.44 -14.45
N GLU A 145 6.25 17.36 -15.16
CA GLU A 145 6.10 17.73 -16.56
C GLU A 145 6.23 19.24 -16.81
N GLN A 146 5.88 20.07 -15.84
CA GLN A 146 6.02 21.53 -15.95
C GLN A 146 7.46 22.04 -15.78
N ARG A 147 8.43 21.17 -15.46
CA ARG A 147 9.82 21.60 -15.27
C ARG A 147 10.47 21.92 -16.63
N PRO A 148 11.26 23.01 -16.75
CA PRO A 148 11.88 23.41 -18.03
C PRO A 148 12.76 22.36 -18.71
N ARG A 149 13.28 21.38 -17.95
CA ARG A 149 14.15 20.30 -18.43
C ARG A 149 13.44 18.94 -18.46
N TYR A 150 12.12 18.92 -18.35
CA TYR A 150 11.39 17.66 -18.49
C TYR A 150 11.44 17.21 -19.95
N ALA A 151 11.94 15.99 -20.15
CA ALA A 151 11.83 15.28 -21.41
C ALA A 151 11.05 13.99 -21.14
N PRO A 152 9.90 13.77 -21.80
CA PRO A 152 9.18 12.51 -21.66
C PRO A 152 10.06 11.38 -22.16
N ASN A 153 10.21 10.32 -21.35
CA ASN A 153 10.91 9.12 -21.81
C ASN A 153 9.98 8.37 -22.76
N PRO A 154 10.36 8.18 -24.03
CA PRO A 154 9.49 7.55 -25.02
C PRO A 154 9.12 6.11 -24.64
N PHE A 155 9.90 5.44 -23.79
CA PHE A 155 9.62 4.08 -23.33
C PHE A 155 8.70 3.99 -22.10
N HIS A 156 8.15 5.11 -21.61
CA HIS A 156 7.08 5.05 -20.60
C HIS A 156 5.78 4.56 -21.23
N ALA A 157 5.00 3.79 -20.47
CA ALA A 157 3.72 3.23 -20.92
C ALA A 157 2.76 4.30 -21.46
N GLU A 158 2.74 5.47 -20.82
CA GLU A 158 1.93 6.65 -21.21
C GLU A 158 2.32 7.23 -22.58
N SER A 159 3.55 6.98 -23.04
CA SER A 159 4.06 7.44 -24.34
C SER A 159 3.87 6.42 -25.47
N LEU A 160 3.40 5.21 -25.15
CA LEU A 160 3.19 4.16 -26.15
C LEU A 160 1.89 4.41 -26.92
N HIS A 161 1.94 4.23 -28.24
CA HIS A 161 0.73 4.28 -29.06
C HIS A 161 -0.08 2.99 -28.87
N TYR A 162 -1.34 3.12 -28.47
CA TYR A 162 -2.28 2.00 -28.38
C TYR A 162 -3.17 1.94 -29.62
N ASN A 163 -3.18 0.80 -30.31
CA ASN A 163 -4.12 0.52 -31.38
C ASN A 163 -5.33 -0.23 -30.81
N ALA A 164 -6.46 0.47 -30.68
CA ALA A 164 -7.70 -0.10 -30.16
C ALA A 164 -8.39 -1.12 -31.09
N GLY A 165 -8.11 -1.08 -32.39
CA GLY A 165 -8.72 -2.00 -33.37
C GLY A 165 -8.12 -3.41 -33.32
N GLU A 166 -6.81 -3.48 -33.11
CA GLU A 166 -6.04 -4.75 -33.13
C GLU A 166 -5.50 -5.14 -31.74
N ASP A 167 -5.77 -4.35 -30.69
CA ASP A 167 -5.41 -4.57 -29.28
C ASP A 167 -3.90 -4.80 -29.02
N TYR A 168 -3.07 -3.86 -29.49
CA TYR A 168 -1.63 -3.85 -29.18
C TYR A 168 -1.09 -2.44 -28.91
N TYR A 169 0.05 -2.40 -28.21
CA TYR A 169 0.87 -1.20 -28.09
C TYR A 169 2.02 -1.23 -29.10
N VAL A 170 2.47 -0.05 -29.55
CA VAL A 170 3.66 0.11 -30.39
C VAL A 170 4.75 0.78 -29.57
N CYS A 171 5.90 0.12 -29.45
CA CYS A 171 7.06 0.71 -28.77
C CYS A 171 7.68 1.84 -29.61
N PRO A 172 8.49 2.74 -29.04
CA PRO A 172 9.14 3.82 -29.78
C PRO A 172 10.03 3.36 -30.95
N MET A 173 10.46 2.09 -30.92
CA MET A 173 11.26 1.47 -31.98
C MET A 173 10.40 0.85 -33.09
N GLY A 174 9.07 0.98 -33.04
CA GLY A 174 8.12 0.46 -34.02
C GLY A 174 7.70 -1.00 -33.82
N GLN A 175 8.11 -1.65 -32.72
CA GLN A 175 7.77 -3.05 -32.45
C GLN A 175 6.39 -3.17 -31.80
N HIS A 176 5.59 -4.13 -32.28
CA HIS A 176 4.28 -4.45 -31.71
C HIS A 176 4.43 -5.23 -30.39
N MET A 177 3.72 -4.78 -29.37
CA MET A 177 3.62 -5.40 -28.06
C MET A 177 2.24 -6.01 -27.91
N ASN A 178 2.15 -7.32 -28.16
CA ASN A 178 0.90 -8.06 -28.09
C ASN A 178 0.45 -8.24 -26.63
N ARG A 179 -0.87 -8.16 -26.40
CA ARG A 179 -1.44 -8.41 -25.09
C ARG A 179 -1.31 -9.89 -24.70
N ILE A 180 -0.64 -10.15 -23.58
CA ILE A 180 -0.46 -11.51 -23.02
C ILE A 180 -1.50 -11.88 -21.94
N GLY A 181 -2.24 -10.90 -21.44
CA GLY A 181 -3.25 -11.10 -20.40
C GLY A 181 -3.71 -9.78 -19.77
N THR A 182 -4.65 -9.87 -18.83
CA THR A 182 -5.08 -8.75 -17.99
C THR A 182 -4.86 -9.10 -16.53
N ARG A 183 -4.18 -8.21 -15.82
CA ARG A 183 -4.00 -8.28 -14.37
C ARG A 183 -4.79 -7.14 -13.73
N ARG A 184 -5.40 -7.40 -12.58
CA ARG A 184 -6.10 -6.39 -11.77
C ARG A 184 -5.27 -6.18 -10.50
N ASP A 185 -4.58 -5.05 -10.43
CA ASP A 185 -3.89 -4.60 -9.23
C ASP A 185 -4.47 -3.24 -8.82
N LYS A 186 -4.30 -2.85 -7.55
CA LYS A 186 -4.62 -1.50 -7.10
C LYS A 186 -3.36 -0.64 -7.20
N THR A 187 -3.49 0.56 -7.73
CA THR A 187 -2.40 1.54 -7.75
C THR A 187 -2.05 1.96 -6.33
N ALA A 188 -0.96 1.41 -5.80
CA ALA A 188 -0.31 1.85 -4.58
C ALA A 188 0.99 2.54 -5.01
N SER A 189 1.00 3.88 -4.99
CA SER A 189 2.16 4.71 -5.36
C SER A 189 3.42 4.31 -4.59
#